data_AF-A0A965BX45-F1
#
_entry.id   AF-A0A965BX45-F1
#
_cell.length_a   1.000
_cell.length_b   1.000
_cell.length_c   1.000
_cell.angle_alpha   90.00
_cell.angle_beta   90.00
_cell.angle_gamma   90.00
#
_symmetry.space_group_name_H-M   'P 1'
#
loop_
_entity.id
_entity.type
_entity.pdbx_description
1 polymer ?
#
loop_
_entity_poly.entity_id
_entity_poly.type
_entity_poly.pdbx_seq_one_letter_code
_entity_poly.pdbx_strand_id
1 'polypeptide(L)'
;MVMDDLLPDFLQETHEGLSLVEKALSRLENTPDDAPMRAEIFRQVHNIKGACGFLGLSRLEKLAHAAESMLGLCRDGSLAVTPERLAPLVMGIGAMRQIVLGLEQHGQEPAGDDSLVIAALEAACVTASPALPKADAQLKTHPTLASALRLRVPVDVLEDLLRLMSELALSRNQLLQLARASSDSQISAAVQRLSQITSELQAGVMKTRLQPIGTAWAKMPQQLHDLAHQLGKKIDLKIRGADIELDRQVL
;
A
#
# COMPACT_ATOMS: atom_id res chain seq x y z
N MET A 1 -33.23 1.64 -15.01
CA MET A 1 -33.68 2.93 -14.44
C MET A 1 -33.72 2.96 -12.90
N VAL A 2 -33.74 1.83 -12.17
CA VAL A 2 -33.67 1.85 -10.68
C VAL A 2 -32.25 1.56 -10.13
N MET A 3 -31.36 0.98 -10.94
CA MET A 3 -30.00 0.59 -10.52
C MET A 3 -28.99 1.75 -10.54
N ASP A 4 -29.11 2.69 -11.49
CA ASP A 4 -28.17 3.82 -11.64
C ASP A 4 -28.31 4.85 -10.51
N ASP A 5 -29.51 5.00 -9.93
CA ASP A 5 -29.76 5.97 -8.85
C ASP A 5 -29.18 5.54 -7.50
N LEU A 6 -28.88 4.25 -7.31
CA LEU A 6 -28.34 3.69 -6.05
C LEU A 6 -26.82 3.51 -6.08
N LEU A 7 -26.21 3.61 -7.27
CA LEU A 7 -24.77 3.44 -7.45
C LEU A 7 -23.94 4.53 -6.75
N PRO A 8 -24.30 5.83 -6.80
CA PRO A 8 -23.52 6.88 -6.13
C PRO A 8 -23.47 6.71 -4.60
N ASP A 9 -24.61 6.39 -3.98
CA ASP A 9 -24.69 6.15 -2.53
C ASP A 9 -23.86 4.92 -2.15
N PHE A 10 -23.96 3.85 -2.93
CA PHE A 10 -23.13 2.66 -2.75
C PHE A 10 -21.63 2.96 -2.86
N LEU A 11 -21.20 3.72 -3.87
CA LEU A 11 -19.80 4.07 -4.09
C LEU A 11 -19.27 4.89 -2.91
N GLN A 12 -20.05 5.87 -2.43
CA GLN A 12 -19.68 6.68 -1.28
C GLN A 12 -19.55 5.84 -0.01
N GLU A 13 -20.58 5.05 0.33
CA GLU A 13 -20.58 4.19 1.53
C GLU A 13 -19.44 3.16 1.48
N THR A 14 -19.20 2.57 0.31
CA THR A 14 -18.13 1.57 0.13
C THR A 14 -16.76 2.20 0.25
N HIS A 15 -16.53 3.40 -0.29
CA HIS A 15 -15.26 4.12 -0.13
C HIS A 15 -14.96 4.45 1.33
N GLU A 16 -15.97 4.91 2.08
CA GLU A 16 -15.85 5.19 3.51
C GLU A 16 -15.57 3.90 4.30
N GLY A 17 -16.34 2.84 4.04
CA GLY A 17 -16.18 1.53 4.67
C GLY A 17 -14.80 0.91 4.43
N LEU A 18 -14.33 0.88 3.18
CA LEU A 18 -12.99 0.37 2.85
C LEU A 18 -11.88 1.18 3.52
N SER A 19 -12.04 2.50 3.61
CA SER A 19 -11.05 3.38 4.25
C SER A 19 -11.00 3.20 5.78
N LEU A 20 -12.14 2.88 6.41
CA LEU A 20 -12.18 2.50 7.82
C LEU A 20 -11.52 1.13 8.04
N VAL A 21 -11.81 0.16 7.18
CA VAL A 21 -11.24 -1.19 7.24
C VAL A 21 -9.72 -1.16 7.11
N GLU A 22 -9.15 -0.43 6.15
CA GLU A 22 -7.68 -0.33 5.99
C GLU A 22 -6.99 0.24 7.21
N LYS A 23 -7.54 1.34 7.78
CA LYS A 23 -7.02 1.94 9.02
C LYS A 23 -7.10 0.97 10.19
N ALA A 24 -8.19 0.23 10.31
CA ALA A 24 -8.39 -0.73 11.38
C ALA A 24 -7.48 -1.95 11.22
N LEU A 25 -7.27 -2.48 10.01
CA LEU A 25 -6.33 -3.57 9.73
C LEU A 25 -4.89 -3.20 10.11
N SER A 26 -4.44 -1.99 9.77
CA SER A 26 -3.10 -1.51 10.16
C SER A 26 -2.95 -1.38 11.69
N ARG A 27 -4.02 -1.00 12.41
CA ARG A 27 -3.98 -0.99 13.88
C ARG A 27 -3.95 -2.40 14.46
N LEU A 28 -4.69 -3.33 13.86
CA LEU A 28 -4.77 -4.73 14.28
C LEU A 28 -3.42 -5.45 14.22
N GLU A 29 -2.46 -4.97 13.42
CA GLU A 29 -1.07 -5.45 13.42
C GLU A 29 -0.40 -5.31 14.80
N ASN A 30 -0.70 -4.22 15.52
CA ASN A 30 -0.12 -3.91 16.82
C ASN A 30 -1.04 -4.31 17.99
N THR A 31 -2.33 -4.48 17.73
CA THR A 31 -3.34 -4.86 18.72
C THR A 31 -4.19 -6.05 18.24
N PRO A 32 -3.60 -7.24 18.02
CA PRO A 32 -4.30 -8.39 17.43
C PRO A 32 -5.47 -8.91 18.29
N ASP A 33 -5.39 -8.72 19.61
CA ASP A 33 -6.38 -9.18 20.56
C ASP A 33 -7.58 -8.23 20.72
N ASP A 34 -7.61 -7.08 20.03
CA ASP A 34 -8.69 -6.10 20.08
C ASP A 34 -9.99 -6.64 19.44
N ALA A 35 -10.82 -7.32 20.23
CA ALA A 35 -12.08 -7.91 19.79
C ALA A 35 -13.10 -6.90 19.26
N PRO A 36 -13.30 -5.72 19.88
CA PRO A 36 -14.12 -4.65 19.29
C PRO A 36 -13.67 -4.26 17.88
N MET A 37 -12.36 -4.12 17.65
CA MET A 37 -11.83 -3.79 16.32
C MET A 37 -12.09 -4.90 15.30
N ARG A 38 -11.89 -6.18 15.67
CA ARG A 38 -12.21 -7.31 14.78
C ARG A 38 -13.69 -7.35 14.39
N ALA A 39 -14.58 -7.07 15.34
CA ALA A 39 -16.02 -7.02 15.09
C ALA A 39 -16.42 -5.86 14.16
N GLU A 40 -15.79 -4.69 14.33
CA GLU A 40 -16.03 -3.53 13.45
C GLU A 40 -15.60 -3.81 12.01
N ILE A 41 -14.38 -4.34 11.82
CA ILE A 41 -13.86 -4.69 10.49
C ILE A 41 -14.77 -5.71 9.80
N PHE A 42 -15.19 -6.76 10.52
CA PHE A 42 -16.12 -7.76 10.01
C PHE A 42 -17.45 -7.13 9.54
N ARG A 43 -18.04 -6.25 10.36
CA ARG A 43 -19.32 -5.60 10.05
C ARG A 43 -19.23 -4.76 8.77
N GLN A 44 -18.14 -3.99 8.61
CA GLN A 44 -17.94 -3.16 7.41
C GLN A 44 -17.87 -4.02 6.15
N VAL A 45 -17.08 -5.09 6.17
CA VAL A 45 -16.95 -5.99 5.00
C VAL A 45 -18.25 -6.76 4.72
N HIS A 46 -18.97 -7.18 5.76
CA HIS A 46 -20.29 -7.82 5.61
C HIS A 46 -21.31 -6.91 4.93
N ASN A 47 -21.36 -5.63 5.32
CA ASN A 47 -22.25 -4.64 4.72
C ASN A 47 -21.89 -4.42 3.24
N ILE A 48 -20.60 -4.30 2.92
CA ILE A 48 -20.13 -4.15 1.54
C ILE A 48 -20.54 -5.36 0.70
N LYS A 49 -20.34 -6.59 1.19
CA LYS A 49 -20.78 -7.82 0.48
C LYS A 49 -22.29 -7.79 0.22
N GLY A 50 -23.10 -7.45 1.24
CA GLY A 50 -24.55 -7.38 1.11
C GLY A 50 -25.00 -6.40 0.03
N ALA A 51 -24.38 -5.23 -0.04
CA ALA A 51 -24.67 -4.24 -1.06
C ALA A 51 -24.22 -4.68 -2.47
N CYS A 52 -23.09 -5.38 -2.59
CA CYS A 52 -22.63 -5.92 -3.88
C CYS A 52 -23.61 -6.94 -4.49
N GLY A 53 -24.12 -7.86 -3.66
CA GLY A 53 -25.10 -8.87 -4.12
C GLY A 53 -26.43 -8.26 -4.58
N PHE A 54 -26.84 -7.14 -3.97
CA PHE A 54 -28.03 -6.39 -4.40
C PHE A 54 -27.83 -5.69 -5.76
N LEU A 55 -26.65 -5.12 -5.99
CA LEU A 55 -26.31 -4.39 -7.23
C LEU A 55 -25.81 -5.29 -8.36
N GLY A 56 -25.62 -6.60 -8.12
CA GLY A 56 -25.13 -7.55 -9.11
C GLY A 56 -23.62 -7.42 -9.41
N LEU A 57 -22.85 -6.81 -8.51
CA LEU A 57 -21.40 -6.61 -8.64
C LEU A 57 -20.64 -7.90 -8.29
N SER A 58 -20.67 -8.84 -9.22
CA SER A 58 -20.29 -10.24 -9.00
C SER A 58 -18.81 -10.42 -8.65
N ARG A 59 -17.91 -9.60 -9.21
CA ARG A 59 -16.47 -9.70 -8.94
C ARG A 59 -16.15 -9.16 -7.55
N LEU A 60 -16.70 -8.00 -7.20
CA LEU A 60 -16.56 -7.38 -5.89
C LEU A 60 -17.20 -8.24 -4.78
N GLU A 61 -18.36 -8.83 -5.05
CA GLU A 61 -19.06 -9.73 -4.12
C GLU A 61 -18.20 -10.94 -3.74
N LYS A 62 -17.53 -11.58 -4.71
CA LYS A 62 -16.66 -12.74 -4.45
C LYS A 62 -15.48 -12.40 -3.55
N LEU A 63 -14.84 -11.25 -3.79
CA LEU A 63 -13.75 -10.77 -2.94
C LEU A 63 -14.23 -10.43 -1.53
N ALA A 64 -15.36 -9.71 -1.43
CA ALA A 64 -15.96 -9.35 -0.16
C ALA A 64 -16.35 -10.59 0.66
N HIS A 65 -16.88 -11.62 -0.02
CA HIS A 65 -17.22 -12.89 0.60
C HIS A 65 -15.99 -13.61 1.18
N ALA A 66 -14.92 -13.75 0.39
CA ALA A 66 -13.68 -14.40 0.85
C ALA A 66 -13.05 -13.65 2.04
N ALA A 67 -13.02 -12.32 2.00
CA ALA A 67 -12.54 -11.50 3.10
C ALA A 67 -13.42 -11.62 4.35
N GLU A 68 -14.75 -11.60 4.19
CA GLU A 68 -15.71 -11.78 5.29
C GLU A 68 -15.54 -13.13 5.97
N SER A 69 -15.38 -14.22 5.22
CA SER A 69 -15.17 -15.56 5.78
C SER A 69 -13.95 -15.61 6.69
N MET A 70 -12.83 -15.04 6.25
CA MET A 70 -11.61 -14.97 7.06
C MET A 70 -11.79 -14.09 8.29
N LEU A 71 -12.38 -12.91 8.14
CA LEU A 71 -12.65 -11.99 9.25
C LEU A 71 -13.62 -12.58 10.28
N GLY A 72 -14.59 -13.40 9.85
CA GLY A 72 -15.49 -14.13 10.73
C GLY A 72 -14.73 -15.08 11.66
N LEU A 73 -13.77 -15.84 11.12
CA LEU A 73 -12.92 -16.73 11.92
C LEU A 73 -12.02 -15.96 12.90
N CYS A 74 -11.51 -14.79 12.48
CA CYS A 74 -10.74 -13.91 13.36
C CYS A 74 -11.61 -13.30 14.47
N ARG A 75 -12.82 -12.87 14.15
CA ARG A 75 -13.79 -12.31 15.10
C ARG A 75 -14.14 -13.34 16.17
N ASP A 76 -14.44 -14.57 15.76
CA ASP A 76 -14.86 -15.67 16.64
C ASP A 76 -13.70 -16.30 17.41
N GLY A 77 -12.47 -15.80 17.23
CA GLY A 77 -11.27 -16.29 17.91
C GLY A 77 -10.77 -17.66 17.41
N SER A 78 -11.39 -18.21 16.36
CA SER A 78 -10.99 -19.48 15.74
C SER A 78 -9.70 -19.33 14.90
N LEU A 79 -9.38 -18.10 14.48
CA LEU A 79 -8.19 -17.78 13.71
C LEU A 79 -7.43 -16.63 14.38
N ALA A 80 -6.26 -16.93 14.93
CA ALA A 80 -5.36 -15.91 15.47
C ALA A 80 -4.97 -14.89 14.39
N VAL A 81 -5.01 -13.60 14.73
CA VAL A 81 -4.55 -12.51 13.87
C VAL A 81 -3.03 -12.50 13.90
N THR A 82 -2.40 -12.87 12.78
CA THR A 82 -0.95 -12.84 12.60
C THR A 82 -0.59 -12.02 11.36
N PRO A 83 0.64 -11.50 11.24
CA PRO A 83 1.08 -10.77 10.04
C PRO A 83 0.86 -11.54 8.73
N GLU A 84 1.09 -12.86 8.75
CA GLU A 84 0.90 -13.74 7.58
C GLU A 84 -0.56 -13.84 7.15
N ARG A 85 -1.50 -13.68 8.09
CA ARG A 85 -2.94 -13.69 7.87
C ARG A 85 -3.49 -12.30 7.54
N LEU A 86 -2.87 -11.24 8.05
CA LEU A 86 -3.23 -9.87 7.69
C LEU A 86 -2.87 -9.54 6.24
N ALA A 87 -1.77 -10.08 5.72
CA ALA A 87 -1.32 -9.84 4.34
C ALA A 87 -2.41 -10.14 3.27
N PRO A 88 -3.04 -11.34 3.22
CA PRO A 88 -4.10 -11.61 2.26
C PRO A 88 -5.35 -10.74 2.46
N LEU A 89 -5.69 -10.37 3.70
CA LEU A 89 -6.77 -9.40 3.98
C LEU A 89 -6.48 -8.03 3.36
N VAL A 90 -5.28 -7.50 3.56
CA VAL A 90 -4.87 -6.21 2.98
C VAL A 90 -4.89 -6.28 1.45
N MET A 91 -4.43 -7.39 0.85
CA MET A 91 -4.52 -7.61 -0.61
C MET A 91 -5.97 -7.66 -1.10
N GLY A 92 -6.86 -8.36 -0.40
CA GLY A 92 -8.29 -8.45 -0.71
C GLY A 92 -8.97 -7.09 -0.69
N ILE A 93 -8.79 -6.33 0.40
CA ILE A 93 -9.35 -4.98 0.54
C ILE A 93 -8.80 -4.03 -0.53
N GLY A 94 -7.51 -4.12 -0.85
CA GLY A 94 -6.90 -3.35 -1.94
C GLY A 94 -7.49 -3.68 -3.31
N ALA A 95 -7.74 -4.95 -3.61
CA ALA A 95 -8.39 -5.39 -4.85
C ALA A 95 -9.84 -4.87 -4.94
N MET A 96 -10.59 -4.94 -3.83
CA MET A 96 -11.94 -4.36 -3.73
C MET A 96 -11.92 -2.87 -4.06
N ARG A 97 -10.96 -2.10 -3.52
CA ARG A 97 -10.81 -0.67 -3.80
C ARG A 97 -10.55 -0.40 -5.28
N GLN A 98 -9.73 -1.20 -5.96
CA GLN A 98 -9.48 -1.04 -7.39
C GLN A 98 -10.74 -1.30 -8.23
N ILE A 99 -11.56 -2.28 -7.85
CA ILE A 99 -12.84 -2.55 -8.52
C ILE A 99 -13.80 -1.38 -8.34
N VAL A 100 -13.92 -0.83 -7.12
CA VAL A 100 -14.78 0.32 -6.82
C VAL A 100 -14.35 1.56 -7.63
N LEU A 101 -13.05 1.84 -7.73
CA LEU A 101 -12.53 2.93 -8.56
C LEU A 101 -12.85 2.73 -10.06
N GLY A 102 -12.73 1.51 -10.58
CA GLY A 102 -13.12 1.21 -11.96
C GLY A 102 -14.62 1.35 -12.19
N LEU A 103 -15.44 0.95 -11.21
CA LEU A 103 -16.88 1.07 -11.23
C LEU A 103 -17.33 2.55 -11.25
N GLU A 104 -16.67 3.41 -10.46
CA GLU A 104 -16.91 4.86 -10.47
C GLU A 104 -16.59 5.49 -11.84
N GLN A 105 -15.51 5.05 -12.49
CA GLN A 105 -15.07 5.63 -13.76
C GLN A 105 -15.89 5.15 -14.97
N HIS A 106 -16.41 3.93 -14.94
CA HIS A 106 -16.97 3.28 -16.11
C HIS A 106 -18.43 2.80 -15.94
N GLY A 107 -18.99 2.89 -14.73
CA GLY A 107 -20.34 2.41 -14.41
C GLY A 107 -20.47 0.88 -14.39
N GLN A 108 -19.35 0.15 -14.55
CA GLN A 108 -19.29 -1.31 -14.53
C GLN A 108 -17.98 -1.80 -13.91
N GLU A 109 -17.97 -3.04 -13.41
CA GLU A 109 -16.75 -3.63 -12.86
C GLU A 109 -15.66 -3.72 -13.94
N PRO A 110 -14.40 -3.32 -13.65
CA PRO A 110 -13.31 -3.47 -14.58
C PRO A 110 -13.05 -4.96 -14.85
N ALA A 111 -12.57 -5.27 -16.06
CA ALA A 111 -12.11 -6.62 -16.38
C ALA A 111 -10.92 -7.01 -15.49
N GLY A 112 -10.88 -8.26 -15.04
CA GLY A 112 -9.79 -8.78 -14.23
C GLY A 112 -10.12 -10.13 -13.60
N ASP A 113 -9.12 -10.71 -12.94
CA ASP A 113 -9.24 -11.99 -12.25
C ASP A 113 -8.59 -11.89 -10.87
N ASP A 114 -9.40 -12.06 -9.83
CA ASP A 114 -8.94 -12.02 -8.43
C ASP A 114 -8.85 -13.42 -7.81
N SER A 115 -8.90 -14.48 -8.63
CA SER A 115 -8.85 -15.87 -8.16
C SER A 115 -7.62 -16.14 -7.28
N LEU A 116 -6.47 -15.51 -7.59
CA LEU A 116 -5.26 -15.64 -6.77
C LEU A 116 -5.40 -15.00 -5.38
N VAL A 117 -6.09 -13.86 -5.29
CA VAL A 117 -6.32 -13.14 -4.03
C VAL A 117 -7.34 -13.90 -3.19
N ILE A 118 -8.41 -14.39 -3.82
CA ILE A 118 -9.43 -15.24 -3.19
C ILE A 118 -8.78 -16.52 -2.65
N ALA A 119 -7.97 -17.21 -3.45
CA ALA A 119 -7.26 -18.41 -3.01
C ALA A 119 -6.31 -18.14 -1.84
N ALA A 120 -5.66 -16.98 -1.80
CA ALA A 120 -4.79 -16.59 -0.68
C ALA A 120 -5.58 -16.34 0.62
N LEU A 121 -6.76 -15.71 0.52
CA LEU A 121 -7.68 -15.52 1.65
C LEU A 121 -8.19 -16.87 2.18
N GLU A 122 -8.63 -17.76 1.28
CA GLU A 122 -9.10 -19.10 1.63
C GLU A 122 -8.00 -19.97 2.25
N ALA A 123 -6.78 -19.93 1.70
CA ALA A 123 -5.64 -20.65 2.24
C ALA A 123 -5.29 -20.17 3.66
N ALA A 124 -5.45 -18.87 3.94
CA ALA A 124 -5.20 -18.31 5.27
C ALA A 124 -6.25 -18.70 6.32
N CYS A 125 -7.45 -19.13 5.90
CA CYS A 125 -8.51 -19.66 6.77
C CYS A 125 -8.21 -21.08 7.27
N VAL A 126 -7.41 -21.87 6.55
CA VAL A 126 -7.13 -23.25 6.93
C VAL A 126 -6.06 -23.28 8.02
N THR A 127 -6.39 -23.84 9.19
CA THR A 127 -5.50 -23.99 10.35
C THR A 127 -4.47 -25.12 10.22
N ALA A 128 -4.32 -25.70 9.03
CA ALA A 128 -3.38 -26.78 8.81
C ALA A 128 -1.95 -26.24 8.70
N SER A 129 -1.18 -26.42 9.78
CA SER A 129 0.25 -26.67 9.65
C SER A 129 0.42 -27.93 8.80
N PRO A 130 0.97 -27.88 7.58
CA PRO A 130 1.62 -29.03 7.03
C PRO A 130 2.98 -29.07 7.71
N ALA A 131 3.14 -29.97 8.67
CA ALA A 131 4.47 -30.44 9.05
C ALA A 131 5.11 -31.01 7.77
N LEU A 132 5.92 -30.20 7.09
CA LEU A 132 6.84 -30.71 6.09
C LEU A 132 7.81 -31.67 6.78
N PRO A 133 8.16 -32.81 6.16
CA PRO A 133 9.14 -33.73 6.72
C PRO A 133 10.44 -32.97 6.94
N LYS A 134 11.02 -33.10 8.13
CA LYS A 134 12.36 -32.59 8.45
C LYS A 134 13.37 -33.22 7.50
N ALA A 135 13.77 -32.47 6.49
CA ALA A 135 14.99 -32.70 5.76
C ALA A 135 15.99 -31.62 6.20
N ASP A 136 16.99 -32.04 6.97
CA ASP A 136 18.17 -31.26 7.28
C ASP A 136 18.82 -30.74 5.99
N ALA A 137 18.68 -29.45 5.71
CA ALA A 137 19.55 -28.74 4.78
C ALA A 137 19.54 -27.23 5.05
N GLN A 138 20.48 -26.82 5.91
CA GLN A 138 21.11 -25.51 5.95
C GLN A 138 20.21 -24.27 6.08
N LEU A 139 20.29 -23.67 7.27
CA LEU A 139 19.99 -22.27 7.56
C LEU A 139 20.49 -21.34 6.44
N LYS A 140 19.60 -20.99 5.52
CA LYS A 140 19.63 -19.71 4.84
C LYS A 140 18.58 -18.85 5.52
N THR A 141 19.04 -17.84 6.23
CA THR A 141 18.25 -16.76 6.79
C THR A 141 17.33 -16.18 5.71
N HIS A 142 16.04 -16.52 5.76
CA HIS A 142 15.02 -15.76 5.05
C HIS A 142 14.82 -14.42 5.79
N PRO A 143 14.80 -13.29 5.07
CA PRO A 143 14.65 -11.98 5.69
C PRO A 143 13.25 -11.82 6.28
N THR A 144 13.20 -11.16 7.43
CA THR A 144 12.01 -10.77 8.18
C THR A 144 10.97 -10.06 7.29
N LEU A 145 9.69 -10.31 7.58
CA LEU A 145 8.48 -9.85 6.86
C LEU A 145 8.27 -8.32 6.76
N ALA A 146 9.22 -7.49 7.21
CA ALA A 146 9.23 -6.04 6.96
C ALA A 146 9.51 -5.69 5.47
N SER A 147 9.71 -6.68 4.60
CA SER A 147 10.10 -6.48 3.21
C SER A 147 9.07 -6.92 2.16
N ALA A 148 7.89 -7.38 2.59
CA ALA A 148 6.87 -7.94 1.71
C ALA A 148 5.71 -6.97 1.42
N LEU A 149 6.04 -5.75 1.00
CA LEU A 149 5.16 -4.97 0.10
C LEU A 149 6.01 -3.97 -0.70
N ARG A 150 7.02 -4.46 -1.42
CA ARG A 150 7.78 -3.63 -2.36
C ARG A 150 6.99 -3.54 -3.67
N LEU A 151 6.13 -2.53 -3.78
CA LEU A 151 5.50 -2.20 -5.05
C LEU A 151 6.61 -1.73 -6.00
N ARG A 152 6.85 -2.50 -7.07
CA ARG A 152 7.91 -2.19 -8.02
C ARG A 152 7.38 -1.14 -8.99
N VAL A 153 7.64 0.12 -8.68
CA VAL A 153 7.26 1.24 -9.54
C VAL A 153 8.35 1.41 -10.61
N PRO A 154 7.98 1.45 -11.91
CA PRO A 154 8.93 1.82 -12.96
C PRO A 154 9.53 3.20 -12.68
N VAL A 155 10.81 3.38 -12.99
CA VAL A 155 11.54 4.64 -12.70
C VAL A 155 10.92 5.81 -13.47
N ASP A 156 10.52 5.53 -14.69
CA ASP A 156 9.81 6.38 -15.63
C ASP A 156 8.50 6.94 -15.06
N VAL A 157 7.69 6.13 -14.37
CA VAL A 157 6.47 6.60 -13.69
C VAL A 157 6.80 7.57 -12.56
N LEU A 158 7.87 7.31 -11.81
CA LEU A 158 8.31 8.19 -10.74
C LEU A 158 8.84 9.53 -11.29
N GLU A 159 9.57 9.50 -12.39
CA GLU A 159 10.05 10.68 -13.11
C GLU A 159 8.92 11.55 -13.65
N ASP A 160 7.89 10.93 -14.25
CA ASP A 160 6.70 11.64 -14.70
C ASP A 160 5.93 12.28 -13.56
N LEU A 161 5.80 11.58 -12.43
CA LEU A 161 5.16 12.12 -11.23
C LEU A 161 5.93 13.34 -10.71
N LEU A 162 7.25 13.30 -10.70
CA LEU A 162 8.12 14.42 -10.31
C LEU A 162 7.98 15.62 -11.25
N ARG A 163 7.87 15.37 -12.57
CA ARG A 163 7.65 16.41 -13.56
C ARG A 163 6.31 17.09 -13.34
N LEU A 164 5.22 16.32 -13.21
CA LEU A 164 3.88 16.84 -12.93
C LEU A 164 3.83 17.62 -11.61
N MET A 165 4.54 17.15 -10.58
CA MET A 165 4.66 17.87 -9.33
C MET A 165 5.38 19.22 -9.46
N SER A 166 6.39 19.29 -10.32
CA SER A 166 7.12 20.54 -10.60
C SER A 166 6.22 21.53 -11.34
N GLU A 167 5.44 21.05 -12.31
CA GLU A 167 4.44 21.85 -13.03
C GLU A 167 3.32 22.35 -12.10
N LEU A 168 2.85 21.50 -11.19
CA LEU A 168 1.86 21.87 -10.17
C LEU A 168 2.41 22.92 -9.20
N ALA A 169 3.66 22.77 -8.75
CA ALA A 169 4.31 23.73 -7.88
C ALA A 169 4.48 25.11 -8.54
N LEU A 170 4.82 25.14 -9.84
CA LEU A 170 4.88 26.36 -10.63
C LEU A 170 3.48 27.00 -10.77
N SER A 171 2.48 26.20 -11.13
CA SER A 171 1.08 26.66 -11.26
C SER A 171 0.55 27.23 -9.95
N ARG A 172 0.81 26.57 -8.81
CA ARG A 172 0.53 27.07 -7.46
C ARG A 172 1.20 28.42 -7.21
N ASN A 173 2.49 28.56 -7.53
CA ASN A 173 3.22 29.81 -7.30
C ASN A 173 2.63 30.97 -8.12
N GLN A 174 2.21 30.70 -9.35
CA GLN A 174 1.52 31.67 -10.18
C GLN A 174 0.16 32.08 -9.58
N LEU A 175 -0.63 31.10 -9.09
CA LEU A 175 -1.89 31.38 -8.39
C LEU A 175 -1.68 32.20 -7.11
N LEU A 176 -0.63 31.91 -6.34
CA LEU A 176 -0.28 32.70 -5.15
C LEU A 176 0.07 34.15 -5.51
N GLN A 177 0.78 34.38 -6.61
CA GLN A 177 1.09 35.73 -7.08
C GLN A 177 -0.18 36.48 -7.49
N LEU A 178 -1.08 35.84 -8.23
CA LEU A 178 -2.37 36.43 -8.61
C LEU A 178 -3.27 36.70 -7.40
N ALA A 179 -3.32 35.77 -6.45
CA ALA A 179 -4.10 35.92 -5.23
C ALA A 179 -3.56 37.05 -4.33
N ARG A 180 -2.23 37.25 -4.29
CA ARG A 180 -1.61 38.39 -3.59
C ARG A 180 -1.92 39.74 -4.23
N ALA A 181 -2.13 39.77 -5.55
CA ALA A 181 -2.55 40.97 -6.26
C ALA A 181 -4.06 41.22 -6.15
N SER A 182 -4.84 40.24 -5.70
CA SER A 182 -6.27 40.34 -5.45
C SER A 182 -6.56 40.78 -4.00
N SER A 183 -7.60 41.58 -3.80
CA SER A 183 -8.07 42.01 -2.48
C SER A 183 -8.99 40.97 -1.81
N ASP A 184 -9.27 39.85 -2.48
CA ASP A 184 -10.23 38.85 -2.04
C ASP A 184 -9.63 37.85 -1.03
N SER A 185 -10.11 37.93 0.20
CA SER A 185 -9.66 37.08 1.31
C SER A 185 -10.06 35.61 1.15
N GLN A 186 -11.17 35.31 0.48
CA GLN A 186 -11.61 33.94 0.24
C GLN A 186 -10.73 33.25 -0.80
N ILE A 187 -10.38 33.95 -1.88
CA ILE A 187 -9.45 33.44 -2.90
C ILE A 187 -8.06 33.21 -2.29
N SER A 188 -7.58 34.16 -1.48
CA SER A 188 -6.29 34.02 -0.79
C SER A 188 -6.26 32.78 0.13
N ALA A 189 -7.31 32.56 0.92
CA ALA A 189 -7.41 31.39 1.80
C ALA A 189 -7.45 30.07 1.01
N ALA A 190 -8.21 30.01 -0.10
CA ALA A 190 -8.28 28.83 -0.95
C ALA A 190 -6.94 28.48 -1.60
N VAL A 191 -6.22 29.50 -2.11
CA VAL A 191 -4.90 29.32 -2.73
C VAL A 191 -3.84 28.94 -1.68
N GLN A 192 -3.93 29.48 -0.46
CA GLN A 192 -3.07 29.04 0.65
C GLN A 192 -3.28 27.56 1.00
N ARG A 193 -4.53 27.10 1.05
CA ARG A 193 -4.84 25.68 1.28
C ARG A 193 -4.27 24.78 0.17
N LEU A 194 -4.46 25.16 -1.09
CA LEU A 194 -3.87 24.46 -2.23
C LEU A 194 -2.33 24.43 -2.13
N SER A 195 -1.74 25.52 -1.64
CA SER A 195 -0.29 25.59 -1.46
C SER A 195 0.23 24.63 -0.41
N GLN A 196 -0.48 24.48 0.71
CA GLN A 196 -0.13 23.55 1.76
C GLN A 196 -0.18 22.10 1.25
N ILE A 197 -1.29 21.70 0.62
CA ILE A 197 -1.48 20.36 0.05
C ILE A 197 -0.40 20.03 -0.99
N THR A 198 -0.09 20.99 -1.87
CA THR A 198 0.97 20.79 -2.89
C THR A 198 2.34 20.58 -2.25
N SER A 199 2.64 21.26 -1.15
CA SER A 199 3.92 21.14 -0.44
C SER A 199 4.04 19.79 0.27
N GLU A 200 2.96 19.33 0.89
CA GLU A 200 2.90 18.00 1.52
C GLU A 200 3.05 16.88 0.49
N LEU A 201 2.36 17.00 -0.64
CA LEU A 201 2.48 16.05 -1.75
C LEU A 201 3.91 16.02 -2.30
N GLN A 202 4.52 17.18 -2.54
CA GLN A 202 5.91 17.27 -2.99
C GLN A 202 6.87 16.57 -2.01
N ALA A 203 6.71 16.81 -0.70
CA ALA A 203 7.55 16.17 0.31
C ALA A 203 7.39 14.65 0.33
N GLY A 204 6.15 14.14 0.18
CA GLY A 204 5.87 12.71 0.07
C GLY A 204 6.55 12.08 -1.14
N VAL A 205 6.45 12.73 -2.30
CA VAL A 205 7.07 12.26 -3.55
C VAL A 205 8.60 12.29 -3.44
N MET A 206 9.20 13.33 -2.86
CA MET A 206 10.65 13.38 -2.64
C MET A 206 11.16 12.18 -1.83
N LYS A 207 10.41 11.74 -0.79
CA LYS A 207 10.78 10.57 0.02
C LYS A 207 10.78 9.27 -0.77
N THR A 208 9.93 9.14 -1.79
CA THR A 208 9.90 7.92 -2.63
C THR A 208 11.12 7.77 -3.54
N ARG A 209 11.92 8.83 -3.71
CA ARG A 209 13.15 8.84 -4.52
C ARG A 209 14.42 8.54 -3.71
N LEU A 210 14.29 8.46 -2.39
CA LEU A 210 15.40 8.22 -1.49
C LEU A 210 15.90 6.77 -1.62
N GLN A 211 17.21 6.63 -1.79
CA GLN A 211 17.88 5.35 -1.93
C GLN A 211 19.08 5.28 -0.96
N PRO A 212 19.33 4.13 -0.28
CA PRO A 212 20.48 4.01 0.59
C PRO A 212 21.79 4.24 -0.18
N ILE A 213 22.62 5.16 0.29
CA ILE A 213 23.90 5.49 -0.33
C ILE A 213 24.84 4.27 -0.37
N GLY A 214 24.63 3.30 0.53
CA GLY A 214 25.23 1.96 0.52
C GLY A 214 25.24 1.28 -0.85
N THR A 215 24.20 1.51 -1.64
CA THR A 215 24.08 0.93 -2.99
C THR A 215 25.14 1.42 -3.96
N ALA A 216 25.63 2.66 -3.83
CA ALA A 216 26.70 3.20 -4.65
C ALA A 216 28.04 2.48 -4.43
N TRP A 217 28.27 1.95 -3.22
CA TRP A 217 29.51 1.25 -2.86
C TRP A 217 29.46 -0.27 -3.05
N ALA A 218 28.42 -0.81 -3.68
CA ALA A 218 28.25 -2.26 -3.86
C ALA A 218 29.46 -2.95 -4.54
N LYS A 219 30.22 -2.22 -5.36
CA LYS A 219 31.41 -2.74 -6.06
C LYS A 219 32.73 -2.58 -5.28
N MET A 220 32.75 -1.73 -4.25
CA MET A 220 33.97 -1.35 -3.51
C MET A 220 34.66 -2.54 -2.79
N PRO A 221 33.93 -3.48 -2.13
CA PRO A 221 34.56 -4.59 -1.42
C PRO A 221 35.36 -5.51 -2.34
N GLN A 222 34.85 -5.77 -3.55
CA GLN A 222 35.51 -6.60 -4.53
C GLN A 222 36.80 -5.94 -5.05
N GLN A 223 36.72 -4.65 -5.41
CA GLN A 223 37.90 -3.89 -5.85
C GLN A 223 39.00 -3.83 -4.78
N LEU A 224 38.63 -3.70 -3.51
CA LEU A 224 39.58 -3.70 -2.40
C LEU A 224 40.16 -5.08 -2.12
N HIS A 225 39.40 -6.17 -2.33
CA HIS A 225 39.91 -7.53 -2.24
C HIS A 225 40.96 -7.82 -3.31
N ASP A 226 40.66 -7.44 -4.56
CA ASP A 226 41.60 -7.60 -5.68
C ASP A 226 42.89 -6.80 -5.43
N LEU A 227 42.76 -5.57 -4.92
CA LEU A 227 43.91 -4.73 -4.57
C LEU A 227 44.71 -5.28 -3.40
N ALA A 228 44.04 -5.81 -2.36
CA ALA A 228 44.67 -6.48 -1.23
C ALA A 228 45.51 -7.68 -1.70
N HIS A 229 44.97 -8.45 -2.66
CA HIS A 229 45.63 -9.62 -3.22
C HIS A 229 46.83 -9.24 -4.11
N GLN A 230 46.72 -8.18 -4.90
CA GLN A 230 47.82 -7.65 -5.72
C GLN A 230 48.98 -7.11 -4.87
N LEU A 231 48.67 -6.43 -3.76
CA LEU A 231 49.67 -5.78 -2.91
C LEU A 231 50.18 -6.69 -1.79
N GLY A 232 49.60 -7.88 -1.61
CA GLY A 232 49.92 -8.80 -0.51
C GLY A 232 49.64 -8.23 0.89
N LYS A 233 48.73 -7.25 1.00
CA LYS A 233 48.40 -6.58 2.26
C LYS A 233 47.02 -6.97 2.75
N LYS A 234 46.87 -7.15 4.06
CA LYS A 234 45.55 -7.30 4.68
C LYS A 234 44.87 -5.94 4.75
N ILE A 235 43.71 -5.80 4.11
CA ILE A 235 42.86 -4.62 4.15
C ILE A 235 41.58 -4.97 4.90
N ASP A 236 41.24 -4.18 5.92
CA ASP A 236 39.96 -4.27 6.66
C ASP A 236 39.09 -3.07 6.28
N LEU A 237 38.00 -3.31 5.55
CA LEU A 237 37.09 -2.27 5.07
C LEU A 237 35.96 -2.07 6.09
N LYS A 238 35.85 -0.84 6.62
CA LYS A 238 34.74 -0.43 7.51
C LYS A 238 33.88 0.64 6.84
N ILE A 239 32.69 0.26 6.40
CA ILE A 239 31.69 1.19 5.88
C ILE A 239 30.73 1.57 7.01
N ARG A 240 30.50 2.87 7.22
CA ARG A 240 29.55 3.41 8.22
C ARG A 240 28.57 4.34 7.53
N GLY A 241 27.29 4.26 7.90
CA GLY A 241 26.23 5.09 7.31
C GLY A 241 25.77 4.64 5.92
N ALA A 242 25.90 3.35 5.59
CA ALA A 242 25.42 2.80 4.32
C ALA A 242 23.88 2.81 4.20
N ASP A 243 23.20 2.86 5.33
CA ASP A 243 21.76 2.99 5.52
C ASP A 243 21.25 4.42 5.33
N ILE A 244 22.15 5.42 5.28
CA ILE A 244 21.76 6.82 5.03
C ILE A 244 21.13 6.91 3.65
N GLU A 245 19.91 7.43 3.62
CA GLU A 245 19.15 7.63 2.40
C GLU A 245 19.56 8.93 1.72
N LEU A 246 19.93 8.84 0.43
CA LEU A 246 20.20 9.99 -0.42
C LEU A 246 19.28 10.00 -1.61
N ASP A 247 19.12 11.19 -2.17
CA ASP A 247 18.39 11.38 -3.40
C ASP A 247 19.08 10.67 -4.57
N ARG A 248 18.31 9.91 -5.35
CA ARG A 248 18.83 9.16 -6.50
C ARG A 248 19.50 10.03 -7.58
N GLN A 249 19.17 11.31 -7.75
CA GLN A 249 19.87 12.19 -8.70
C GLN A 249 21.27 12.60 -8.21
N VAL A 250 21.55 12.42 -6.92
CA VAL A 250 22.85 12.73 -6.30
C VAL A 250 23.78 11.49 -6.29
N LEU A 251 23.20 10.29 -6.36
CA LEU A 251 23.91 9.00 -6.44
C LEU A 251 24.39 8.68 -7.85
#